data_AF-A0A1V3WEU0-F1
#
_entry.id   AF-A0A1V3WEU0-F1
#
_cell.length_a   1.000
_cell.length_b   1.000
_cell.length_c   1.000
_cell.angle_alpha   90.00
_cell.angle_beta   90.00
_cell.angle_gamma   90.00
#
_symmetry.space_group_name_H-M   'P 1'
#
loop_
_entity.id
_entity.type
_entity.pdbx_description
1 polymer ?
#
loop_
_entity_poly.entity_id
_entity_poly.type
_entity_poly.pdbx_seq_one_letter_code
_entity_poly.pdbx_strand_id
1 'polypeptide(L)'
;MVVDVEGGVISARDVKAAREVAEDAMTERSFQRLANQITDELRDEDTSLTRAARDRDRATPRDVSHLESERLRGELPAREEFREALSARQRKIRSAVKNQVMAAAPASQHAAIASMLTNEDPTEWRRINEKLHHSAGDAQQLADPDRMKVQRLDRAIQSYERLNDRTHRVYVAVQLPDNHGDITKPSDLPASLRPGATIAFDQFTLTRHNLHETPGHDSSRHVVFEVVTSRGMYFGRSDSVEDTTHILPRGMQFDVATAEHVAYATRSGGFNERVVLQLRER
;
A
#
# COMPACT_ATOMS: atom_id res chain seq x y z
N MET A 1 7.12 -24.17 -3.13
CA MET A 1 7.02 -22.85 -3.80
C MET A 1 5.85 -22.11 -3.22
N VAL A 2 5.99 -20.81 -2.99
CA VAL A 2 4.95 -19.93 -2.45
C VAL A 2 4.83 -18.69 -3.34
N VAL A 3 3.66 -18.06 -3.37
CA VAL A 3 3.45 -16.83 -4.15
C VAL A 3 3.85 -15.63 -3.30
N ASP A 4 4.82 -14.88 -3.80
CA ASP A 4 5.21 -13.57 -3.30
C ASP A 4 4.52 -12.49 -4.14
N VAL A 5 3.71 -11.66 -3.48
CA VAL A 5 2.87 -10.62 -4.11
C VAL A 5 3.68 -9.45 -4.67
N GLU A 6 4.95 -9.33 -4.31
CA GLU A 6 5.83 -8.25 -4.73
C GLU A 6 7.06 -8.74 -5.52
N GLY A 7 7.24 -10.05 -5.66
CA GLY A 7 8.43 -10.67 -6.24
C GLY A 7 8.49 -10.71 -7.77
N GLY A 8 7.43 -10.25 -8.45
CA GLY A 8 7.38 -10.15 -9.91
C GLY A 8 8.04 -8.88 -10.44
N VAL A 9 8.15 -8.79 -11.76
CA VAL A 9 8.75 -7.62 -12.43
C VAL A 9 7.86 -6.41 -12.23
N ILE A 10 8.40 -5.35 -11.61
CA ILE A 10 7.69 -4.08 -11.46
C ILE A 10 7.64 -3.41 -12.84
N SER A 11 6.48 -3.45 -13.50
CA SER A 11 6.27 -2.88 -14.84
C SER A 11 5.57 -1.52 -14.75
N ALA A 12 4.32 -1.51 -14.29
CA ALA A 12 3.52 -0.33 -14.05
C ALA A 12 3.50 0.06 -12.56
N ARG A 13 2.99 1.27 -12.29
CA ARG A 13 2.90 1.83 -10.94
C ARG A 13 1.74 1.25 -10.12
N ASP A 14 0.66 0.89 -10.79
CA ASP A 14 -0.68 0.66 -10.24
C ASP A 14 -1.05 -0.81 -10.07
N VAL A 15 -0.21 -1.74 -10.52
CA VAL A 15 -0.37 -3.18 -10.34
C VAL A 15 0.91 -3.79 -9.79
N LYS A 16 0.79 -4.62 -8.74
CA LYS A 16 1.89 -5.49 -8.31
C LYS A 16 1.92 -6.73 -9.19
N ALA A 17 3.11 -7.17 -9.57
CA ALA A 17 3.30 -8.47 -10.19
C ALA A 17 3.76 -9.46 -9.13
N ALA A 18 3.04 -10.57 -8.98
CA ALA A 18 3.46 -11.65 -8.11
C ALA A 18 4.43 -12.60 -8.82
N ARG A 19 5.18 -13.37 -8.03
CA ARG A 19 6.08 -14.42 -8.50
C ARG A 19 6.05 -15.61 -7.57
N GLU A 20 6.20 -16.82 -8.12
CA GLU A 20 6.49 -17.99 -7.31
C GLU A 20 7.96 -18.00 -6.87
N VAL A 21 8.17 -18.13 -5.57
CA VAL A 21 9.49 -18.17 -4.93
C VAL A 21 9.63 -19.40 -4.04
N ALA A 22 10.87 -19.73 -3.69
CA ALA A 22 11.15 -20.72 -2.67
C ALA A 22 10.63 -20.23 -1.31
N GLU A 23 10.12 -21.15 -0.48
CA GLU A 23 9.60 -20.83 0.84
C GLU A 23 10.68 -20.22 1.74
N ASP A 24 11.89 -20.77 1.70
CA ASP A 24 13.05 -20.26 2.45
C ASP A 24 13.37 -18.79 2.13
N ALA A 25 13.12 -18.32 0.90
CA ALA A 25 13.33 -16.92 0.55
C ALA A 25 12.30 -15.98 1.19
N MET A 26 11.10 -16.48 1.52
CA MET A 26 10.09 -15.73 2.29
C MET A 26 10.44 -15.74 3.78
N THR A 27 10.96 -16.87 4.29
CA THR A 27 11.43 -17.01 5.67
C THR A 27 12.59 -16.05 5.96
N GLU A 28 13.60 -16.00 5.07
CA GLU A 28 14.75 -15.10 5.20
C GLU A 28 14.32 -13.63 5.24
N ARG A 29 13.41 -13.23 4.34
CA ARG A 29 12.87 -11.85 4.37
C ARG A 29 12.08 -11.55 5.62
N SER A 30 11.33 -12.53 6.14
CA SER A 30 10.61 -12.37 7.41
C SER A 30 11.58 -12.20 8.59
N PHE A 31 12.70 -12.92 8.59
CA PHE A 31 13.77 -12.73 9.55
C PHE A 31 14.41 -11.33 9.45
N GLN A 32 14.70 -10.87 8.22
CA GLN A 32 15.22 -9.52 8.00
C GLN A 32 14.26 -8.43 8.51
N ARG A 33 12.94 -8.55 8.26
CA ARG A 33 11.95 -7.60 8.80
C ARG A 33 11.96 -7.56 10.32
N LEU A 34 12.05 -8.71 10.98
CA LEU A 34 12.12 -8.79 12.43
C LEU A 34 13.41 -8.13 12.97
N ALA A 35 14.56 -8.40 12.33
CA ALA A 35 15.83 -7.77 12.70
C ALA A 35 15.79 -6.24 12.53
N ASN A 36 15.17 -5.77 11.44
CA ASN A 36 14.96 -4.34 11.18
C ASN A 36 14.07 -3.70 12.26
N GLN A 37 12.98 -4.38 12.65
CA GLN A 37 12.08 -3.92 13.70
C GLN A 37 12.82 -3.79 15.05
N ILE A 38 13.57 -4.83 15.46
CA ILE A 38 14.36 -4.80 16.70
C ILE A 38 15.36 -3.64 16.68
N THR A 39 16.02 -3.41 15.54
CA THR A 39 16.99 -2.32 15.39
C THR A 39 16.30 -0.94 15.50
N ASP A 40 15.11 -0.79 14.92
CA ASP A 40 14.32 0.43 15.01
C ASP A 40 13.81 0.69 16.44
N GLU A 41 13.44 -0.36 17.18
CA GLU A 41 13.05 -0.29 18.60
C GLU A 41 14.22 0.12 19.50
N LEU A 42 15.38 -0.52 19.34
CA LEU A 42 16.61 -0.13 20.07
C LEU A 42 17.00 1.33 19.79
N ARG A 43 16.84 1.78 18.54
CA ARG A 43 17.10 3.16 18.16
C ARG A 43 16.15 4.12 18.85
N ASP A 44 14.88 3.76 19.01
CA ASP A 44 13.87 4.59 19.68
C ASP A 44 14.20 4.87 21.14
N GLU A 45 14.90 3.94 21.80
CA GLU A 45 15.36 4.05 23.18
C GLU A 45 16.65 4.88 23.34
N ASP A 46 17.39 5.12 22.25
CA ASP A 46 18.65 5.89 22.29
C ASP A 46 18.40 7.38 22.55
N THR A 47 18.60 7.78 23.82
CA THR A 47 18.44 9.16 24.27
C THR A 47 19.54 10.11 23.79
N SER A 48 20.65 9.60 23.24
CA SER A 48 21.72 10.44 22.70
C SER A 48 21.36 11.08 21.35
N LEU A 49 20.40 10.49 20.64
CA LEU A 49 19.92 10.96 19.35
C LEU A 49 18.69 11.86 19.49
N THR A 50 18.57 12.84 18.60
CA THR A 50 17.31 13.60 18.46
C THR A 50 16.23 12.72 17.84
N ARG A 51 14.95 12.98 18.13
CA ARG A 51 13.83 12.28 17.49
C ARG A 51 13.91 12.31 15.96
N ALA A 52 14.30 13.45 15.39
CA ALA A 52 14.45 13.60 13.95
C ALA A 52 15.57 12.71 13.37
N ALA A 53 16.68 12.55 14.09
CA ALA A 53 17.75 11.63 13.70
C ALA A 53 17.28 10.16 13.80
N ARG A 54 16.61 9.81 14.91
CA ARG A 54 16.02 8.48 15.09
C ARG A 54 15.09 8.12 13.94
N ASP A 55 14.10 8.97 13.64
CA ASP A 55 13.12 8.73 12.57
C ASP A 55 13.77 8.72 11.16
N ARG A 56 14.83 9.49 10.93
CA ARG A 56 15.58 9.48 9.65
C ARG A 56 16.32 8.15 9.44
N ASP A 57 16.87 7.59 10.50
CA ASP A 57 17.76 6.42 10.42
C ASP A 57 17.00 5.10 10.61
N ARG A 58 15.66 5.14 10.71
CA ARG A 58 14.81 3.95 10.72
C ARG A 58 14.88 3.17 9.42
N ALA A 59 14.72 1.86 9.54
CA ALA A 59 14.53 0.97 8.41
C ALA A 59 13.19 1.29 7.72
N THR A 60 12.09 1.33 8.48
CA THR A 60 10.72 1.59 7.97
C THR A 60 10.09 2.84 8.62
N PRO A 61 9.18 3.56 7.91
CA PRO A 61 8.59 4.77 8.46
C PRO A 61 7.68 4.42 9.66
N ARG A 62 7.81 5.17 10.75
CA ARG A 62 6.91 5.07 11.89
C ARG A 62 5.47 5.36 11.46
N ASP A 63 4.51 4.62 12.00
CA ASP A 63 3.11 5.04 11.95
C ASP A 63 2.91 6.29 12.81
N VAL A 64 2.44 7.36 12.17
CA VAL A 64 2.08 8.63 12.83
C VAL A 64 0.62 8.98 12.62
N SER A 65 -0.16 8.06 12.06
CA SER A 65 -1.60 8.19 11.95
C SER A 65 -2.21 8.16 13.34
N HIS A 66 -3.24 8.98 13.54
CA HIS A 66 -3.98 9.00 14.79
C HIS A 66 -5.46 9.13 14.49
N LEU A 67 -6.24 8.14 14.92
CA LEU A 67 -7.68 8.15 14.80
C LEU A 67 -8.31 8.22 16.18
N GLU A 68 -8.49 9.46 16.66
CA GLU A 68 -9.14 9.71 17.95
C GLU A 68 -10.61 9.28 17.94
N SER A 69 -11.33 9.57 16.85
CA SER A 69 -12.75 9.28 16.74
C SER A 69 -13.01 7.82 16.35
N GLU A 70 -13.62 7.05 17.25
CA GLU A 70 -14.05 5.68 16.97
C GLU A 70 -14.99 5.59 15.76
N ARG A 71 -15.88 6.57 15.59
CA ARG A 71 -16.80 6.65 14.44
C ARG A 71 -16.06 6.78 13.09
N LEU A 72 -14.84 7.31 13.10
CA LEU A 72 -14.01 7.48 11.89
C LEU A 72 -13.00 6.33 11.73
N ARG A 73 -12.95 5.40 12.69
CA ARG A 73 -12.30 4.10 12.52
C ARG A 73 -13.25 3.19 11.73
N GLY A 74 -12.84 2.86 10.52
CA GLY A 74 -13.50 1.82 9.73
C GLY A 74 -13.00 0.44 10.14
N GLU A 75 -13.88 -0.53 10.03
CA GLU A 75 -13.55 -1.95 10.12
C GLU A 75 -13.49 -2.56 8.72
N LEU A 76 -12.96 -3.79 8.63
CA LEU A 76 -13.09 -4.58 7.42
C LEU A 76 -14.58 -4.77 7.11
N PRO A 77 -15.04 -4.53 5.87
CA PRO A 77 -16.46 -4.47 5.64
C PRO A 77 -17.07 -5.88 5.59
N ALA A 78 -18.35 -6.00 5.93
CA ALA A 78 -18.99 -7.31 6.09
C ALA A 78 -19.07 -8.08 4.75
N ARG A 79 -19.26 -9.40 4.86
CA ARG A 79 -19.24 -10.32 3.72
C ARG A 79 -20.20 -9.98 2.58
N GLU A 80 -21.40 -9.54 2.92
CA GLU A 80 -22.45 -9.22 1.95
C GLU A 80 -22.55 -7.72 1.68
N GLU A 81 -21.65 -6.91 2.25
CA GLU A 81 -21.68 -5.46 2.05
C GLU A 81 -21.25 -5.10 0.63
N PHE A 82 -22.09 -4.35 -0.06
CA PHE A 82 -21.80 -3.86 -1.40
C PHE A 82 -20.66 -2.82 -1.40
N ARG A 83 -19.70 -2.96 -2.33
CA ARG A 83 -18.58 -2.02 -2.45
C ARG A 83 -18.95 -0.82 -3.31
N GLU A 84 -19.51 0.18 -2.65
CA GLU A 84 -19.80 1.48 -3.25
C GLU A 84 -18.53 2.25 -3.64
N ALA A 85 -18.67 3.07 -4.69
CA ALA A 85 -17.66 4.06 -5.04
C ALA A 85 -17.58 5.18 -4.00
N LEU A 86 -16.37 5.71 -3.80
CA LEU A 86 -16.06 6.81 -2.92
C LEU A 86 -16.89 8.04 -3.30
N SER A 87 -17.68 8.55 -2.36
CA SER A 87 -18.56 9.69 -2.61
C SER A 87 -17.78 10.97 -2.97
N ALA A 88 -18.40 11.87 -3.72
CA ALA A 88 -17.81 13.17 -4.07
C ALA A 88 -17.40 13.98 -2.83
N ARG A 89 -18.19 13.92 -1.75
CA ARG A 89 -17.86 14.54 -0.47
C ARG A 89 -16.59 13.96 0.14
N GLN A 90 -16.44 12.63 0.15
CA GLN A 90 -15.23 11.96 0.66
C GLN A 90 -13.99 12.30 -0.16
N ARG A 91 -14.10 12.39 -1.50
CA ARG A 91 -13.02 12.84 -2.38
C ARG A 91 -12.62 14.28 -2.11
N LYS A 92 -13.60 15.19 -1.98
CA LYS A 92 -13.35 16.62 -1.70
C LYS A 92 -12.60 16.81 -0.37
N ILE A 93 -13.00 16.10 0.68
CA ILE A 93 -12.32 16.17 1.98
C ILE A 93 -10.88 15.66 1.88
N ARG A 94 -10.65 14.49 1.26
CA ARG A 94 -9.29 13.94 1.10
C ARG A 94 -8.40 14.83 0.23
N SER A 95 -8.96 15.41 -0.83
CA SER A 95 -8.26 16.37 -1.70
C SER A 95 -7.89 17.65 -0.96
N ALA A 96 -8.75 18.16 -0.08
CA ALA A 96 -8.44 19.32 0.76
C ALA A 96 -7.24 19.06 1.69
N VAL A 97 -7.22 17.91 2.38
CA VAL A 97 -6.08 17.51 3.22
C VAL A 97 -4.81 17.34 2.39
N LYS A 98 -4.90 16.66 1.23
CA LYS A 98 -3.79 16.54 0.28
C LYS A 98 -3.22 17.91 -0.09
N ASN A 99 -4.08 18.85 -0.49
CA ASN A 99 -3.66 20.17 -0.93
C ASN A 99 -3.01 20.98 0.21
N GLN A 100 -3.51 20.85 1.44
CA GLN A 100 -2.89 21.46 2.61
C GLN A 100 -1.48 20.92 2.86
N VAL A 101 -1.29 19.60 2.78
CA VAL A 101 0.04 18.96 2.91
C VAL A 101 0.97 19.43 1.81
N MET A 102 0.50 19.40 0.56
CA MET A 102 1.29 19.80 -0.60
C MET A 102 1.65 21.29 -0.58
N ALA A 103 0.79 22.16 -0.06
CA ALA A 103 1.10 23.59 0.07
C ALA A 103 2.20 23.88 1.11
N ALA A 104 2.32 23.04 2.13
CA ALA A 104 3.34 23.16 3.18
C ALA A 104 4.62 22.37 2.87
N ALA A 105 4.62 21.53 1.83
CA ALA A 105 5.72 20.64 1.52
C ALA A 105 6.92 21.41 0.91
N PRO A 106 8.17 21.13 1.35
CA PRO A 106 9.36 21.67 0.70
C PRO A 106 9.47 21.23 -0.77
N ALA A 107 10.11 22.05 -1.62
CA ALA A 107 10.35 21.74 -3.03
C ALA A 107 11.01 20.37 -3.26
N SER A 108 11.83 19.91 -2.32
CA SER A 108 12.48 18.59 -2.38
C SER A 108 11.49 17.43 -2.22
N GLN A 109 10.40 17.60 -1.46
CA GLN A 109 9.32 16.62 -1.37
C GLN A 109 8.45 16.64 -2.64
N HIS A 110 8.15 17.82 -3.19
CA HIS A 110 7.49 17.93 -4.48
C HIS A 110 8.27 17.20 -5.58
N ALA A 111 9.59 17.39 -5.65
CA ALA A 111 10.44 16.72 -6.63
C ALA A 111 10.43 15.18 -6.45
N ALA A 112 10.46 14.70 -5.21
CA ALA A 112 10.39 13.26 -4.92
C ALA A 112 9.02 12.65 -5.30
N ILE A 113 7.93 13.34 -4.97
CA ILE A 113 6.57 12.93 -5.38
C ILE A 113 6.46 12.93 -6.90
N ALA A 114 6.96 13.97 -7.56
CA ALA A 114 6.87 14.08 -9.00
C ALA A 114 7.58 12.91 -9.68
N SER A 115 8.83 12.65 -9.32
CA SER A 115 9.63 11.62 -9.95
C SER A 115 9.15 10.19 -9.62
N MET A 116 8.66 9.96 -8.40
CA MET A 116 8.17 8.64 -7.99
C MET A 116 6.75 8.36 -8.48
N LEU A 117 5.84 9.33 -8.49
CA LEU A 117 4.40 9.08 -8.60
C LEU A 117 3.73 9.71 -9.82
N THR A 118 4.05 10.97 -10.16
CA THR A 118 3.24 11.72 -11.13
C THR A 118 3.86 11.83 -12.51
N ASN A 119 5.18 11.71 -12.63
CA ASN A 119 5.87 11.72 -13.92
C ASN A 119 5.53 10.45 -14.70
N GLU A 120 5.40 10.56 -16.03
CA GLU A 120 5.06 9.42 -16.89
C GLU A 120 6.11 8.30 -16.79
N ASP A 121 7.40 8.64 -16.78
CA ASP A 121 8.50 7.68 -16.67
C ASP A 121 8.49 6.94 -15.30
N PRO A 122 8.25 5.61 -15.27
CA PRO A 122 8.23 4.82 -14.04
C PRO A 122 9.61 4.32 -13.62
N THR A 123 10.71 4.71 -14.28
CA THR A 123 12.04 4.14 -14.06
C THR A 123 12.53 4.30 -12.62
N GLU A 124 12.32 5.46 -12.00
CA GLU A 124 12.70 5.63 -10.60
C GLU A 124 11.84 4.80 -9.64
N TRP A 125 10.52 4.77 -9.87
CA TRP A 125 9.59 3.96 -9.11
C TRP A 125 10.01 2.49 -9.12
N ARG A 126 10.20 1.91 -10.32
CA ARG A 126 10.61 0.51 -10.50
C ARG A 126 11.89 0.22 -9.75
N ARG A 127 12.93 1.02 -10.00
CA ARG A 127 14.27 0.83 -9.45
C ARG A 127 14.32 0.96 -7.92
N ILE A 128 13.60 1.90 -7.34
CA ILE A 128 13.58 2.11 -5.89
C ILE A 128 12.74 1.04 -5.20
N ASN A 129 11.56 0.73 -5.73
CA ASN A 129 10.70 -0.29 -5.14
C ASN A 129 11.28 -1.71 -5.25
N GLU A 130 11.99 -2.04 -6.34
CA GLU A 130 12.70 -3.32 -6.49
C GLU A 130 13.79 -3.45 -5.40
N LYS A 131 14.57 -2.39 -5.18
CA LYS A 131 15.58 -2.37 -4.10
C LYS A 131 14.94 -2.49 -2.72
N LEU A 132 13.85 -1.76 -2.47
CA LEU A 132 13.11 -1.84 -1.20
C LEU A 132 12.58 -3.26 -0.96
N HIS A 133 12.03 -3.90 -1.98
CA HIS A 133 11.56 -5.27 -1.87
C HIS A 133 12.69 -6.26 -1.54
N HIS A 134 13.84 -6.13 -2.21
CA HIS A 134 15.02 -6.94 -1.90
C HIS A 134 15.60 -6.68 -0.50
N SER A 135 15.48 -5.46 0.03
CA SER A 135 15.95 -5.11 1.37
C SER A 135 14.89 -5.29 2.47
N ALA A 136 13.79 -6.00 2.19
CA ALA A 136 12.67 -6.18 3.13
C ALA A 136 12.17 -4.84 3.71
N GLY A 137 12.13 -3.83 2.85
CA GLY A 137 11.71 -2.47 3.14
C GLY A 137 12.74 -1.60 3.83
N ASP A 138 13.96 -2.07 4.13
CA ASP A 138 14.97 -1.26 4.80
C ASP A 138 15.51 -0.15 3.88
N ALA A 139 15.20 1.10 4.22
CA ALA A 139 15.68 2.27 3.48
C ALA A 139 17.19 2.50 3.62
N GLN A 140 17.82 2.00 4.68
CA GLN A 140 19.23 2.21 4.96
C GLN A 140 20.14 1.38 4.04
N GLN A 141 19.62 0.30 3.44
CA GLN A 141 20.32 -0.49 2.42
C GLN A 141 20.34 0.18 1.03
N LEU A 142 19.61 1.29 0.85
CA LEU A 142 19.64 2.02 -0.42
C LEU A 142 20.81 3.01 -0.47
N ALA A 143 21.31 3.22 -1.69
CA ALA A 143 22.25 4.29 -1.99
C ALA A 143 21.66 5.66 -1.61
N ASP A 144 22.53 6.60 -1.20
CA ASP A 144 22.14 7.89 -0.64
C ASP A 144 21.07 8.64 -1.47
N PRO A 145 21.16 8.76 -2.81
CA PRO A 145 20.15 9.47 -3.58
C PRO A 145 18.75 8.84 -3.49
N ASP A 146 18.70 7.51 -3.48
CA ASP A 146 17.44 6.75 -3.37
C ASP A 146 16.90 6.82 -1.96
N ARG A 147 17.75 6.61 -0.95
CA ARG A 147 17.39 6.70 0.47
C ARG A 147 16.80 8.07 0.78
N MET A 148 17.44 9.14 0.33
CA MET A 148 16.92 10.50 0.53
C MET A 148 15.55 10.71 -0.12
N LYS A 149 15.31 10.11 -1.30
CA LYS A 149 14.03 10.21 -2.01
C LYS A 149 12.93 9.44 -1.28
N VAL A 150 13.21 8.21 -0.87
CA VAL A 150 12.33 7.37 -0.03
C VAL A 150 11.94 8.14 1.23
N GLN A 151 12.91 8.67 1.98
CA GLN A 151 12.63 9.42 3.20
C GLN A 151 11.86 10.73 2.96
N ARG A 152 11.94 11.34 1.77
CA ARG A 152 11.14 12.53 1.43
C ARG A 152 9.69 12.14 1.16
N LEU A 153 9.47 11.04 0.44
CA LEU A 153 8.14 10.51 0.19
C LEU A 153 7.48 10.02 1.49
N ASP A 154 8.22 9.29 2.33
CA ASP A 154 7.76 8.89 3.67
C ASP A 154 7.30 10.10 4.50
N ARG A 155 8.08 11.18 4.52
CA ARG A 155 7.70 12.41 5.25
C ARG A 155 6.45 13.08 4.69
N ALA A 156 6.25 13.06 3.38
CA ALA A 156 5.04 13.62 2.77
C ALA A 156 3.81 12.78 3.17
N ILE A 157 3.93 11.45 3.10
CA ILE A 157 2.89 10.51 3.54
C ILE A 157 2.56 10.73 5.02
N GLN A 158 3.57 10.73 5.89
CA GLN A 158 3.41 10.99 7.32
C GLN A 158 2.79 12.36 7.63
N SER A 159 3.04 13.37 6.80
CA SER A 159 2.41 14.69 6.96
C SER A 159 0.92 14.65 6.65
N TYR A 160 0.51 13.83 5.67
CA TYR A 160 -0.90 13.53 5.42
C TYR A 160 -1.52 12.72 6.55
N GLU A 161 -0.86 11.65 7.00
CA GLU A 161 -1.33 10.79 8.08
C GLU A 161 -1.60 11.56 9.39
N ARG A 162 -0.77 12.56 9.71
CA ARG A 162 -0.99 13.44 10.87
C ARG A 162 -2.17 14.41 10.73
N LEU A 163 -2.64 14.69 9.51
CA LEU A 163 -3.80 15.56 9.30
C LEU A 163 -5.06 14.77 8.99
N ASN A 164 -4.91 13.48 8.69
CA ASN A 164 -5.99 12.59 8.34
C ASN A 164 -6.68 12.08 9.61
N ASP A 165 -8.01 12.24 9.64
CA ASP A 165 -8.85 11.94 10.80
C ASP A 165 -9.70 10.68 10.63
N ARG A 166 -9.47 9.90 9.56
CA ARG A 166 -10.34 8.76 9.18
C ARG A 166 -9.58 7.60 8.56
N THR A 167 -10.14 6.40 8.62
CA THR A 167 -9.62 5.29 7.82
C THR A 167 -9.86 5.48 6.32
N HIS A 168 -9.04 4.78 5.57
CA HIS A 168 -9.11 4.56 4.15
C HIS A 168 -9.51 3.10 3.90
N ARG A 169 -10.46 2.90 3.01
CA ARG A 169 -10.69 1.59 2.37
C ARG A 169 -10.08 1.68 0.99
N VAL A 170 -9.03 0.91 0.76
CA VAL A 170 -8.30 0.96 -0.50
C VAL A 170 -8.12 -0.44 -1.07
N TYR A 171 -8.02 -0.50 -2.40
CA TYR A 171 -7.87 -1.70 -3.17
C TYR A 171 -6.50 -1.74 -3.82
N VAL A 172 -5.85 -2.91 -3.75
CA VAL A 172 -4.55 -3.20 -4.37
C VAL A 172 -4.73 -4.32 -5.38
N ALA A 173 -4.29 -4.13 -6.62
CA ALA A 173 -4.22 -5.20 -7.59
C ALA A 173 -2.89 -5.92 -7.55
N VAL A 174 -2.97 -7.25 -7.58
CA VAL A 174 -1.82 -8.14 -7.75
C VAL A 174 -2.10 -9.06 -8.94
N GLN A 175 -1.31 -8.94 -9.99
CA GLN A 175 -1.31 -9.86 -11.11
C GLN A 175 -0.61 -11.16 -10.69
N LEU A 176 -1.27 -12.30 -10.88
CA LEU A 176 -0.69 -13.60 -10.57
C LEU A 176 0.35 -14.04 -11.61
N PRO A 177 1.32 -14.89 -11.21
CA PRO A 177 2.30 -15.47 -12.12
C PRO A 177 1.61 -16.24 -13.25
N ASP A 178 2.17 -16.21 -14.48
CA ASP A 178 1.58 -16.86 -15.66
C ASP A 178 1.38 -18.38 -15.49
N ASN A 179 2.15 -19.01 -14.60
CA ASN A 179 2.03 -20.43 -14.29
C ASN A 179 0.97 -20.77 -13.24
N HIS A 180 0.36 -19.78 -12.58
CA HIS A 180 -0.78 -19.97 -11.70
C HIS A 180 -2.08 -19.95 -12.51
N GLY A 181 -3.09 -20.73 -12.12
CA GLY A 181 -4.44 -20.69 -12.73
C GLY A 181 -5.23 -19.42 -12.38
N ASP A 182 -6.37 -19.23 -13.03
CA ASP A 182 -7.29 -18.13 -12.77
C ASP A 182 -7.98 -18.27 -11.40
N ILE A 183 -8.25 -17.14 -10.72
CA ILE A 183 -8.97 -17.12 -9.45
C ILE A 183 -10.43 -16.78 -9.70
N THR A 184 -11.28 -17.81 -9.69
CA THR A 184 -12.73 -17.65 -9.86
C THR A 184 -13.48 -17.83 -8.53
N LYS A 185 -12.88 -18.54 -7.58
CA LYS A 185 -13.42 -18.78 -6.24
C LYS A 185 -12.30 -18.80 -5.19
N PRO A 186 -12.61 -18.57 -3.90
CA PRO A 186 -11.59 -18.53 -2.84
C PRO A 186 -10.72 -19.79 -2.73
N SER A 187 -11.22 -20.97 -3.11
CA SER A 187 -10.45 -22.22 -3.09
C SER A 187 -9.30 -22.25 -4.11
N ASP A 188 -9.36 -21.40 -5.14
CA ASP A 188 -8.34 -21.31 -6.19
C ASP A 188 -7.09 -20.57 -5.70
N LEU A 189 -7.17 -19.92 -4.52
CA LEU A 189 -6.06 -19.12 -3.99
C LEU A 189 -4.85 -19.99 -3.63
N PRO A 190 -3.63 -19.51 -3.96
CA PRO A 190 -2.40 -20.14 -3.50
C PRO A 190 -2.33 -20.09 -1.98
N ALA A 191 -1.63 -21.05 -1.36
CA ALA A 191 -1.59 -21.19 0.09
C ALA A 191 -1.13 -19.91 0.82
N SER A 192 -0.18 -19.17 0.25
CA SER A 192 0.33 -17.91 0.81
C SER A 192 -0.64 -16.73 0.75
N LEU A 193 -1.81 -16.89 0.11
CA LEU A 193 -2.87 -15.87 0.01
C LEU A 193 -4.19 -16.33 0.66
N ARG A 194 -4.21 -17.49 1.33
CA ARG A 194 -5.42 -17.96 2.00
C ARG A 194 -5.63 -17.23 3.34
N PRO A 195 -6.87 -17.18 3.85
CA PRO A 195 -7.13 -16.68 5.20
C PRO A 195 -6.19 -17.30 6.24
N GLY A 196 -5.64 -16.45 7.12
CA GLY A 196 -4.62 -16.82 8.11
C GLY A 196 -3.17 -16.67 7.62
N ALA A 197 -2.93 -16.43 6.33
CA ALA A 197 -1.59 -16.10 5.83
C ALA A 197 -1.21 -14.64 6.14
N THR A 198 0.08 -14.35 6.22
CA THR A 198 0.62 -12.99 6.37
C THR A 198 1.18 -12.50 5.04
N ILE A 199 0.86 -11.25 4.69
CA ILE A 199 1.33 -10.55 3.49
C ILE A 199 2.10 -9.31 3.93
N ALA A 200 3.28 -9.08 3.35
CA ALA A 200 4.08 -7.89 3.60
C ALA A 200 4.14 -7.02 2.34
N PHE A 201 4.02 -5.72 2.52
CA PHE A 201 4.34 -4.72 1.50
C PHE A 201 5.64 -4.02 1.88
N ASP A 202 6.75 -4.51 1.34
CA ASP A 202 8.10 -3.99 1.63
C ASP A 202 8.37 -2.67 0.90
N GLN A 203 7.66 -2.44 -0.21
CA GLN A 203 7.79 -1.27 -1.08
C GLN A 203 6.56 -0.35 -0.99
N PHE A 204 6.66 0.85 -1.56
CA PHE A 204 5.49 1.72 -1.70
C PHE A 204 4.42 1.05 -2.56
N THR A 205 3.16 1.23 -2.20
CA THR A 205 2.04 0.57 -2.88
C THR A 205 1.00 1.59 -3.32
N LEU A 206 0.78 1.69 -4.63
CA LEU A 206 -0.32 2.47 -5.17
C LEU A 206 -1.61 1.65 -5.12
N THR A 207 -2.68 2.36 -4.79
CA THR A 207 -4.00 1.80 -4.48
C THR A 207 -5.08 2.72 -5.05
N ARG A 208 -6.33 2.25 -5.00
CA ARG A 208 -7.53 3.01 -5.37
C ARG A 208 -8.55 2.94 -4.25
N HIS A 209 -9.34 3.99 -4.04
CA HIS A 209 -10.49 3.89 -3.12
C HIS A 209 -11.70 3.22 -3.78
N ASN A 210 -11.76 3.18 -5.12
CA ASN A 210 -12.81 2.48 -5.86
C ASN A 210 -12.27 1.18 -6.45
N LEU A 211 -12.97 0.07 -6.21
CA LEU A 211 -12.55 -1.24 -6.69
C LEU A 211 -12.47 -1.25 -8.23
N HIS A 212 -13.42 -0.63 -8.91
CA HIS A 212 -13.45 -0.60 -10.38
C HIS A 212 -12.39 0.27 -11.04
N GLU A 213 -11.65 1.08 -10.26
CA GLU A 213 -10.47 1.81 -10.77
C GLU A 213 -9.19 0.98 -10.68
N THR A 214 -9.25 -0.19 -10.04
CA THR A 214 -8.09 -1.05 -9.82
C THR A 214 -7.71 -1.77 -11.12
N PRO A 215 -6.42 -1.84 -11.50
CA PRO A 215 -6.01 -2.60 -12.69
C PRO A 215 -6.46 -4.06 -12.61
N GLY A 216 -6.96 -4.59 -13.73
CA GLY A 216 -7.48 -5.96 -13.77
C GLY A 216 -8.70 -6.19 -12.87
N HIS A 217 -9.44 -5.14 -12.48
CA HIS A 217 -10.70 -5.23 -11.72
C HIS A 217 -11.76 -6.16 -12.36
N ASP A 218 -11.64 -6.48 -13.64
CA ASP A 218 -12.50 -7.36 -14.43
C ASP A 218 -11.79 -8.66 -14.88
N SER A 219 -10.59 -8.92 -14.35
CA SER A 219 -9.76 -10.07 -14.70
C SER A 219 -9.58 -11.03 -13.53
N SER A 220 -9.85 -12.30 -13.77
CA SER A 220 -9.57 -13.45 -12.88
C SER A 220 -8.07 -13.74 -12.72
N ARG A 221 -7.20 -13.12 -13.53
CA ARG A 221 -5.74 -13.16 -13.40
C ARG A 221 -5.21 -12.28 -12.28
N HIS A 222 -6.04 -11.38 -11.78
CA HIS A 222 -5.68 -10.44 -10.72
C HIS A 222 -6.33 -10.87 -9.42
N VAL A 223 -5.57 -10.80 -8.33
CA VAL A 223 -6.12 -10.82 -6.98
C VAL A 223 -6.26 -9.37 -6.54
N VAL A 224 -7.39 -9.04 -5.92
CA VAL A 224 -7.62 -7.71 -5.35
C VAL A 224 -7.59 -7.82 -3.84
N PHE A 225 -6.71 -7.04 -3.22
CA PHE A 225 -6.66 -6.88 -1.78
C PHE A 225 -7.51 -5.69 -1.37
N GLU A 226 -8.36 -5.88 -0.37
CA GLU A 226 -9.10 -4.82 0.31
C GLU A 226 -8.45 -4.54 1.65
N VAL A 227 -7.91 -3.33 1.80
CA VAL A 227 -7.19 -2.89 2.98
C VAL A 227 -7.99 -1.78 3.66
N VAL A 228 -8.23 -1.91 4.96
CA VAL A 228 -8.73 -0.82 5.79
C VAL A 228 -7.61 -0.35 6.71
N THR A 229 -7.14 0.87 6.49
CA THR A 229 -5.97 1.43 7.20
C THR A 229 -6.13 2.93 7.41
N SER A 230 -5.54 3.48 8.47
CA SER A 230 -5.42 4.92 8.71
C SER A 230 -4.24 5.56 7.95
N ARG A 231 -3.42 4.73 7.29
CA ARG A 231 -2.13 5.11 6.74
C ARG A 231 -2.17 5.41 5.24
N GLY A 232 -1.15 6.11 4.79
CA GLY A 232 -1.00 6.51 3.39
C GLY A 232 -1.55 7.90 3.08
N MET A 233 -1.39 8.28 1.81
CA MET A 233 -1.71 9.62 1.33
C MET A 233 -2.58 9.56 0.08
N TYR A 234 -3.66 10.34 0.09
CA TYR A 234 -4.53 10.49 -1.07
C TYR A 234 -3.85 11.36 -2.14
N PHE A 235 -3.82 10.87 -3.37
CA PHE A 235 -3.32 11.59 -4.55
C PHE A 235 -4.40 11.86 -5.60
N GLY A 236 -5.57 11.24 -5.47
CA GLY A 236 -6.68 11.39 -6.38
C GLY A 236 -7.21 12.82 -6.53
N ARG A 237 -8.13 13.01 -7.47
CA ARG A 237 -8.72 14.31 -7.82
C ARG A 237 -10.01 14.56 -7.03
N SER A 238 -10.40 15.83 -6.89
CA SER A 238 -11.64 16.23 -6.19
C SER A 238 -12.87 16.11 -7.08
N ASP A 239 -12.75 16.50 -8.35
CA ASP A 239 -13.84 16.72 -9.28
C ASP A 239 -13.34 16.63 -10.73
N SER A 240 -14.25 16.33 -11.67
CA SER A 240 -14.09 16.18 -13.14
C SER A 240 -13.57 14.84 -13.69
N VAL A 241 -12.68 14.14 -13.00
CA VAL A 241 -12.17 12.83 -13.44
C VAL A 241 -12.21 11.85 -12.28
N GLU A 242 -12.71 10.64 -12.52
CA GLU A 242 -12.66 9.57 -11.54
C GLU A 242 -11.22 9.08 -11.42
N ASP A 243 -10.55 9.57 -10.38
CA ASP A 243 -9.20 9.21 -9.96
C ASP A 243 -9.19 9.23 -8.43
N THR A 244 -9.19 8.04 -7.84
CA THR A 244 -9.09 7.84 -6.39
C THR A 244 -7.74 7.28 -5.97
N THR A 245 -6.67 7.63 -6.68
CA THR A 245 -5.32 7.18 -6.37
C THR A 245 -4.94 7.49 -4.92
N HIS A 246 -4.38 6.49 -4.23
CA HIS A 246 -3.87 6.60 -2.88
C HIS A 246 -2.58 5.80 -2.77
N ILE A 247 -1.60 6.30 -2.04
CA ILE A 247 -0.33 5.59 -1.81
C ILE A 247 -0.27 5.12 -0.37
N LEU A 248 0.03 3.85 -0.17
CA LEU A 248 0.36 3.29 1.13
C LEU A 248 1.86 3.44 1.41
N PRO A 249 2.26 3.67 2.68
CA PRO A 249 3.65 3.63 3.06
C PRO A 249 4.22 2.22 2.83
N ARG A 250 5.55 2.16 2.73
CA ARG A 250 6.30 0.91 2.69
C ARG A 250 6.41 0.28 4.09
N GLY A 251 6.77 -1.01 4.14
CA GLY A 251 7.00 -1.75 5.38
C GLY A 251 5.71 -2.09 6.13
N MET A 252 4.58 -2.20 5.44
CA MET A 252 3.31 -2.61 6.05
C MET A 252 3.20 -4.13 6.08
N GLN A 253 2.57 -4.68 7.12
CA GLN A 253 2.28 -6.11 7.23
C GLN A 253 0.81 -6.31 7.52
N PHE A 254 0.25 -7.36 6.92
CA PHE A 254 -1.16 -7.67 6.99
C PHE A 254 -1.39 -9.15 7.19
N ASP A 255 -2.45 -9.48 7.91
CA ASP A 255 -3.02 -10.82 7.92
C ASP A 255 -4.20 -10.89 6.95
N VAL A 256 -4.26 -11.96 6.16
CA VAL A 256 -5.42 -12.26 5.32
C VAL A 256 -6.56 -12.69 6.25
N ALA A 257 -7.52 -11.80 6.48
CA ALA A 257 -8.64 -12.07 7.37
C ALA A 257 -9.67 -12.99 6.71
N THR A 258 -10.05 -12.67 5.47
CA THR A 258 -11.06 -13.40 4.69
C THR A 258 -10.73 -13.37 3.20
N ALA A 259 -11.34 -14.28 2.45
CA ALA A 259 -11.31 -14.31 1.00
C ALA A 259 -12.73 -14.59 0.50
N GLU A 260 -13.33 -13.60 -0.18
CA GLU A 260 -14.78 -13.59 -0.41
C GLU A 260 -15.11 -13.11 -1.82
N HIS A 261 -16.25 -13.59 -2.33
CA HIS A 261 -16.83 -13.07 -3.56
C HIS A 261 -17.66 -11.83 -3.19
N VAL A 262 -17.27 -10.66 -3.72
CA VAL A 262 -17.89 -9.37 -3.37
C VAL A 262 -18.48 -8.70 -4.59
N ALA A 263 -19.66 -8.09 -4.42
CA ALA A 263 -20.28 -7.22 -5.41
C ALA A 263 -19.78 -5.78 -5.24
N TYR A 264 -19.46 -5.12 -6.35
CA TYR A 264 -18.91 -3.77 -6.36
C TYR A 264 -19.50 -2.91 -7.48
N ALA A 265 -19.56 -1.60 -7.24
CA ALA A 265 -20.06 -0.63 -8.20
C ALA A 265 -19.12 -0.51 -9.40
N THR A 266 -19.68 -0.42 -10.62
CA THR A 266 -18.91 -0.18 -11.84
C THR A 266 -19.05 1.27 -12.30
N ARG A 267 -18.09 1.73 -13.10
CA ARG A 267 -18.10 3.09 -13.68
C ARG A 267 -19.34 3.39 -14.52
N SER A 268 -19.93 2.37 -15.16
CA SER A 268 -21.13 2.51 -16.00
C SER A 268 -22.44 2.62 -15.22
N GLY A 269 -22.39 2.61 -13.87
CA GLY A 269 -23.58 2.71 -13.02
C GLY A 269 -24.27 1.37 -12.74
N GLY A 270 -23.60 0.24 -13.03
CA GLY A 270 -24.04 -1.10 -12.67
C GLY A 270 -23.23 -1.69 -11.52
N PHE A 271 -23.21 -3.01 -11.44
CA PHE A 271 -22.34 -3.76 -10.54
C PHE A 271 -21.63 -4.90 -11.27
N ASN A 272 -20.56 -5.39 -10.66
CA ASN A 272 -19.89 -6.63 -11.04
C ASN A 272 -19.45 -7.35 -9.76
N GLU A 273 -18.96 -8.57 -9.89
CA GLU A 273 -18.52 -9.37 -8.75
C GLU A 273 -17.13 -9.96 -8.98
N ARG A 274 -16.38 -10.18 -7.89
CA ARG A 274 -15.08 -10.86 -7.95
C ARG A 274 -14.64 -11.39 -6.59
N VAL A 275 -13.61 -12.23 -6.59
CA VAL A 275 -12.89 -12.60 -5.37
C VAL A 275 -12.02 -11.41 -4.89
N VAL A 276 -12.14 -11.07 -3.61
CA VAL A 276 -11.36 -10.07 -2.88
C VAL A 276 -10.82 -10.68 -1.59
N LEU A 277 -9.58 -10.33 -1.23
CA LEU A 277 -8.97 -10.73 0.03
C LEU A 277 -8.95 -9.54 0.96
N GLN A 278 -9.57 -9.68 2.12
CA GLN A 278 -9.58 -8.64 3.13
C GLN A 278 -8.33 -8.73 3.99
N LEU A 279 -7.58 -7.64 4.04
CA LEU A 279 -6.30 -7.56 4.74
C LEU A 279 -6.46 -6.72 6.00
N ARG A 280 -6.10 -7.30 7.14
CA ARG A 280 -6.03 -6.60 8.44
C ARG A 280 -4.60 -6.20 8.71
N GLU A 281 -4.35 -4.91 8.90
CA GLU A 281 -3.02 -4.41 9.27
C GLU A 281 -2.63 -4.97 10.65
N ARG A 282 -1.35 -5.34 10.78
CA ARG A 282 -0.75 -5.92 12.00
C ARG A 282 -0.09 -4.88 12.88
#